data_AF-W9P6Q7-F1
#
_entry.id   AF-W9P6Q7-F1
#
_cell.length_a   1.000
_cell.length_b   1.000
_cell.length_c   1.000
_cell.angle_alpha   90.00
_cell.angle_beta   90.00
_cell.angle_gamma   90.00
#
_symmetry.space_group_name_H-M   'P 1'
#
loop_
_entity.id
_entity.type
_entity.pdbx_description
1 polymer ?
#
loop_
_entity_poly.entity_id
_entity_poly.type
_entity_poly.pdbx_seq_one_letter_code
_entity_poly.pdbx_strand_id
1 'polypeptide(L)'
;MVSRMRGLKRKLNASAAEEARLHTQTAARISHLDELYKMDTVEDVKYETWSRKRLDRLLADYLLRHGYNDTAKELAEQRGITDLVDIDTFVAASRVRDSLLKQSVVEALAWCTDNKKELRKMESKLEFMLRFQQYIELVRSQSSAKLTEAIAHAKKHLIPYRATFPREVQQVCGLLAFPPGGASAAAPYGDLYKPSRWADLANLFTTTHNQLLALPAVPLLHVALSSGLSALKTPACHTDPMHSSDSPSAQSTSDIAAAASTLGHGVCPICSTELNELARNVPYAHHTQSHVEHDLRLLPNGSVYGRNRLEIQARKNNLPSDQVKDLRTGDIFPVESLKKVYIT
;
A
#
# COMPACT_ATOMS: atom_id res chain seq x y z
N MET A 1 34.94 5.06 -39.02
CA MET A 1 33.64 4.53 -39.50
C MET A 1 33.33 3.15 -38.89
N VAL A 2 34.27 2.19 -38.93
CA VAL A 2 34.13 0.84 -38.34
C VAL A 2 33.82 0.84 -36.82
N SER A 3 34.45 1.73 -36.04
CA SER A 3 34.18 1.86 -34.60
C SER A 3 32.73 2.29 -34.30
N ARG A 4 32.18 3.22 -35.09
CA ARG A 4 30.77 3.63 -35.01
C ARG A 4 29.82 2.49 -35.38
N MET A 5 30.11 1.74 -36.44
CA MET A 5 29.30 0.57 -36.83
C MET A 5 29.33 -0.53 -35.75
N ARG A 6 30.49 -0.82 -35.16
CA ARG A 6 30.60 -1.75 -34.02
C ARG A 6 29.86 -1.25 -32.78
N GLY A 7 29.83 0.05 -32.54
CA GLY A 7 29.04 0.66 -31.48
C GLY A 7 27.54 0.51 -31.73
N LEU A 8 27.10 0.74 -32.97
CA LEU A 8 25.70 0.60 -33.37
C LEU A 8 25.24 -0.85 -33.26
N LYS A 9 26.04 -1.81 -33.74
CA LYS A 9 25.79 -3.26 -33.61
C LYS A 9 25.61 -3.68 -32.15
N ARG A 10 26.46 -3.18 -31.24
CA ARG A 10 26.33 -3.46 -29.80
C ARG A 10 25.02 -2.92 -29.22
N LYS A 11 24.65 -1.68 -29.55
CA LYS A 11 23.38 -1.09 -29.11
C LYS A 11 22.17 -1.84 -29.66
N LEU A 12 22.22 -2.25 -30.94
CA LEU A 12 21.15 -3.02 -31.57
C LEU A 12 20.97 -4.38 -30.89
N ASN A 13 22.07 -5.08 -30.62
CA ASN A 13 22.01 -6.37 -29.92
C ASN A 13 21.45 -6.21 -28.49
N ALA A 14 21.83 -5.16 -27.77
CA ALA A 14 21.29 -4.89 -26.44
C ALA A 14 19.78 -4.59 -26.50
N SER A 15 19.36 -3.78 -27.47
CA SER A 15 17.94 -3.48 -27.68
C SER A 15 17.13 -4.72 -28.06
N ALA A 16 17.68 -5.60 -28.92
CA ALA A 16 17.02 -6.83 -29.32
C ALA A 16 16.91 -7.83 -28.16
N ALA A 17 17.93 -7.92 -27.31
CA ALA A 17 17.88 -8.75 -26.11
C ALA A 17 16.82 -8.25 -25.10
N GLU A 18 16.75 -6.93 -24.91
CA GLU A 18 15.74 -6.33 -24.04
C GLU A 18 14.33 -6.52 -24.61
N GLU A 19 14.14 -6.35 -25.92
CA GLU A 19 12.86 -6.60 -26.58
C GLU A 19 12.42 -8.06 -26.42
N ALA A 20 13.33 -9.01 -26.63
CA ALA A 20 13.04 -10.44 -26.43
C ALA A 20 12.62 -10.73 -24.98
N ARG A 21 13.31 -10.15 -24.00
CA ARG A 21 12.97 -10.27 -22.57
C ARG A 21 11.56 -9.74 -22.29
N LEU A 22 11.23 -8.56 -22.81
CA LEU A 22 9.90 -7.95 -22.64
C LEU A 22 8.80 -8.80 -23.30
N HIS A 23 9.04 -9.37 -24.47
CA HIS A 23 8.10 -10.30 -25.12
C HIS A 23 7.86 -11.55 -24.29
N THR A 24 8.92 -12.17 -23.75
CA THR A 24 8.80 -13.35 -22.88
C THR A 24 7.98 -13.04 -21.63
N GLN A 25 8.27 -11.94 -20.93
CA GLN A 25 7.51 -11.53 -19.74
C GLN A 25 6.05 -11.22 -20.07
N THR A 26 5.80 -10.54 -21.19
CA THR A 26 4.43 -10.21 -21.63
C THR A 26 3.65 -11.47 -21.98
N ALA A 27 4.25 -12.42 -22.71
CA ALA A 27 3.63 -13.69 -23.04
C ALA A 27 3.31 -14.52 -21.78
N ALA A 28 4.23 -14.57 -20.81
CA ALA A 28 4.00 -15.26 -19.53
C ALA A 28 2.82 -14.65 -18.75
N ARG A 29 2.72 -13.32 -18.72
CA ARG A 29 1.62 -12.60 -18.07
C ARG A 29 0.27 -12.84 -18.76
N ILE A 30 0.24 -12.80 -20.10
CA ILE A 30 -0.96 -13.09 -20.87
C ILE A 30 -1.40 -14.54 -20.63
N SER A 31 -0.48 -15.51 -20.70
CA SER A 31 -0.79 -16.92 -20.41
C SER A 31 -1.38 -17.11 -19.02
N HIS A 32 -0.79 -16.47 -18.01
CA HIS A 32 -1.28 -16.57 -16.63
C HIS A 32 -2.65 -15.90 -16.44
N LEU A 33 -2.99 -14.86 -17.21
CA LEU A 33 -4.34 -14.27 -17.21
C LEU A 33 -5.32 -15.17 -17.97
N ASP A 34 -4.92 -15.72 -19.11
CA ASP A 34 -5.73 -16.63 -19.93
C ASP A 34 -6.08 -17.93 -19.17
N GLU A 35 -5.18 -18.42 -18.32
CA GLU A 35 -5.47 -19.51 -17.37
C GLU A 35 -6.71 -19.21 -16.50
N LEU A 36 -6.83 -17.98 -15.98
CA LEU A 36 -7.98 -17.58 -15.16
C LEU A 36 -9.28 -17.55 -15.98
N TYR A 37 -9.23 -17.02 -17.21
CA TYR A 37 -10.42 -16.92 -18.07
C TYR A 37 -10.95 -18.27 -18.55
N LYS A 38 -10.11 -19.31 -18.52
CA LYS A 38 -10.52 -20.70 -18.83
C LYS A 38 -11.19 -21.41 -17.65
N MET A 39 -11.20 -20.81 -16.47
CA MET A 39 -11.81 -21.38 -15.27
C MET A 39 -13.20 -20.75 -15.08
N ASP A 40 -14.23 -21.60 -15.04
CA ASP A 40 -15.62 -21.13 -14.89
C ASP A 40 -16.02 -20.92 -13.41
N THR A 41 -15.37 -21.62 -12.48
CA THR A 41 -15.70 -21.56 -11.05
C THR A 41 -14.44 -21.55 -10.16
N VAL A 42 -14.60 -20.95 -8.97
CA VAL A 42 -13.56 -20.93 -7.92
C VAL A 42 -13.35 -22.28 -7.22
N GLU A 43 -14.22 -23.25 -7.48
CA GLU A 43 -14.14 -24.61 -6.95
C GLU A 43 -13.24 -25.52 -7.81
N ASP A 44 -12.77 -25.04 -8.97
CA ASP A 44 -11.81 -25.76 -9.80
C ASP A 44 -10.46 -25.91 -9.06
N VAL A 45 -9.91 -27.13 -9.03
CA VAL A 45 -8.57 -27.41 -8.49
C VAL A 45 -7.50 -26.56 -9.17
N LYS A 46 -7.70 -26.22 -10.45
CA LYS A 46 -6.81 -25.31 -11.19
C LYS A 46 -6.82 -23.90 -10.61
N TYR A 47 -7.96 -23.43 -10.08
CA TYR A 47 -8.08 -22.13 -9.45
C TYR A 47 -7.21 -22.05 -8.19
N GLU A 48 -7.14 -23.12 -7.39
CA GLU A 48 -6.27 -23.15 -6.21
C GLU A 48 -4.80 -22.95 -6.60
N THR A 49 -4.34 -23.67 -7.63
CA THR A 49 -2.96 -23.55 -8.12
C THR A 49 -2.67 -22.15 -8.66
N TRP A 50 -3.59 -21.60 -9.45
CA TRP A 50 -3.49 -20.24 -9.97
C TRP A 50 -3.47 -19.19 -8.85
N SER A 51 -4.32 -19.36 -7.83
CA SER A 51 -4.43 -18.48 -6.67
C SER A 51 -3.15 -18.47 -5.83
N ARG A 52 -2.52 -19.64 -5.63
CA ARG A 52 -1.20 -19.75 -4.98
C ARG A 52 -0.13 -18.97 -5.75
N LYS A 53 -0.07 -19.14 -7.07
CA LYS A 53 0.85 -18.39 -7.94
C LYS A 53 0.61 -16.88 -7.90
N ARG A 54 -0.66 -16.45 -7.81
CA ARG A 54 -1.02 -15.05 -7.59
C ARG A 54 -0.49 -14.56 -6.24
N LEU A 55 -0.67 -15.33 -5.16
CA LEU A 55 -0.16 -14.96 -3.83
C LEU A 55 1.37 -14.84 -3.83
N ASP A 56 2.09 -15.77 -4.46
CA ASP A 56 3.56 -15.72 -4.57
C ASP A 56 4.02 -14.42 -5.27
N ARG A 57 3.31 -13.99 -6.33
CA ARG A 57 3.57 -12.70 -6.98
C ARG A 57 3.33 -11.50 -6.07
N LEU A 58 2.25 -11.52 -5.27
CA LEU A 58 1.95 -10.45 -4.31
C LEU A 58 3.01 -10.37 -3.21
N LEU A 59 3.50 -11.52 -2.74
CA LEU A 59 4.59 -11.61 -1.77
C LEU A 59 5.90 -11.09 -2.36
N ALA A 60 6.24 -11.47 -3.59
CA ALA A 60 7.43 -10.98 -4.26
C ALA A 60 7.39 -9.44 -4.45
N ASP A 61 6.27 -8.88 -4.90
CA ASP A 61 6.08 -7.41 -5.00
C ASP A 61 6.23 -6.73 -3.64
N TYR A 62 5.64 -7.28 -2.57
CA TYR A 62 5.79 -6.76 -1.21
C TYR A 62 7.27 -6.74 -0.77
N LEU A 63 7.95 -7.88 -0.92
CA LEU A 63 9.36 -8.03 -0.52
C LEU A 63 10.25 -7.03 -1.26
N LEU A 64 10.07 -6.90 -2.57
CA LEU A 64 10.81 -5.96 -3.41
C LEU A 64 10.59 -4.50 -3.01
N ARG A 65 9.34 -4.10 -2.73
CA ARG A 65 9.03 -2.73 -2.27
C ARG A 65 9.66 -2.40 -0.92
N HIS A 66 9.81 -3.38 -0.05
CA HIS A 66 10.47 -3.20 1.24
C HIS A 66 12.01 -3.32 1.18
N GLY A 67 12.58 -3.74 0.05
CA GLY A 67 14.02 -3.88 -0.16
C GLY A 67 14.58 -5.27 0.21
N TYR A 68 13.71 -6.25 0.45
CA TYR A 68 14.09 -7.65 0.65
C TYR A 68 14.37 -8.34 -0.69
N ASN A 69 15.32 -7.77 -1.44
CA ASN A 69 15.58 -8.13 -2.84
C ASN A 69 16.02 -9.59 -3.01
N ASP A 70 16.93 -10.05 -2.16
CA ASP A 70 17.47 -11.42 -2.25
C ASP A 70 16.38 -12.46 -1.94
N THR A 71 15.57 -12.23 -0.90
CA THR A 71 14.43 -13.09 -0.55
C THR A 71 13.38 -13.13 -1.66
N ALA A 72 13.09 -11.98 -2.28
CA ALA A 72 12.14 -11.93 -3.39
C ALA A 72 12.65 -12.68 -4.63
N LYS A 73 13.95 -12.58 -4.91
CA LYS A 73 14.59 -13.29 -6.02
C LYS A 73 14.55 -14.79 -5.80
N GLU A 74 14.94 -15.26 -4.62
CA GLU A 74 14.90 -16.68 -4.26
C GLU A 74 13.46 -17.23 -4.33
N LEU A 75 12.47 -16.49 -3.81
CA LEU A 75 11.05 -16.86 -3.92
C LEU A 75 10.62 -17.00 -5.38
N ALA A 76 11.01 -16.05 -6.23
CA ALA A 76 10.62 -16.05 -7.63
C ALA A 76 11.23 -17.23 -8.41
N GLU A 77 12.48 -17.57 -8.14
CA GLU A 77 13.19 -18.71 -8.74
C GLU A 77 12.60 -20.04 -8.28
N GLN A 78 12.40 -20.24 -6.98
CA GLN A 78 11.84 -21.48 -6.42
C GLN A 78 10.40 -21.75 -6.87
N ARG A 79 9.60 -20.69 -7.05
CA ARG A 79 8.19 -20.79 -7.49
C ARG A 79 8.02 -20.71 -9.01
N GLY A 80 9.10 -20.48 -9.77
CA GLY A 80 9.05 -20.35 -11.23
C GLY A 80 8.19 -19.17 -11.70
N ILE A 81 8.25 -18.03 -10.99
CA ILE A 81 7.47 -16.81 -11.30
C ILE A 81 8.33 -15.62 -11.72
N THR A 82 9.61 -15.85 -12.05
CA THR A 82 10.56 -14.80 -12.44
C THR A 82 10.05 -13.92 -13.59
N ASP A 83 9.37 -14.49 -14.58
CA ASP A 83 8.81 -13.73 -15.71
C ASP A 83 7.53 -12.93 -15.36
N LEU A 84 6.96 -13.16 -14.17
CA LEU A 84 5.72 -12.54 -13.70
C LEU A 84 5.96 -11.41 -12.69
N VAL A 85 7.22 -11.16 -12.33
CA VAL A 85 7.63 -10.16 -11.33
C VAL A 85 8.75 -9.29 -11.90
N ASP A 86 8.66 -7.98 -11.69
CA ASP A 86 9.63 -6.99 -12.21
C ASP A 86 10.83 -6.80 -11.27
N ILE A 87 11.59 -7.86 -11.00
CA ILE A 87 12.69 -7.87 -10.00
C ILE A 87 13.71 -6.76 -10.26
N ASP A 88 14.25 -6.69 -11.48
CA ASP A 88 15.32 -5.73 -11.82
C ASP A 88 14.89 -4.28 -11.65
N THR A 89 13.63 -3.97 -11.96
CA THR A 89 13.03 -2.64 -11.81
C THR A 89 13.05 -2.20 -10.35
N PHE A 90 12.62 -3.07 -9.44
CA PHE A 90 12.60 -2.76 -8.00
C PHE A 90 13.99 -2.79 -7.37
N VAL A 91 14.90 -3.65 -7.83
CA VAL A 91 16.29 -3.65 -7.38
C VAL A 91 16.97 -2.32 -7.74
N ALA A 92 16.76 -1.82 -8.96
CA ALA A 92 17.26 -0.51 -9.36
C ALA A 92 16.66 0.62 -8.50
N ALA A 93 15.35 0.57 -8.22
CA ALA A 93 14.70 1.54 -7.34
C ALA A 93 15.22 1.47 -5.89
N SER A 94 15.43 0.26 -5.35
CA SER A 94 16.01 0.06 -4.01
C SER A 94 17.39 0.67 -3.93
N ARG A 95 18.25 0.47 -4.93
CA ARG A 95 19.59 1.08 -4.97
C ARG A 95 19.53 2.62 -4.89
N VAL A 96 18.62 3.25 -5.62
CA VAL A 96 18.43 4.71 -5.56
C VAL A 96 17.94 5.14 -4.18
N ARG A 97 16.95 4.44 -3.62
CA ARG A 97 16.42 4.71 -2.27
C ARG A 97 17.52 4.59 -1.21
N ASP A 98 18.31 3.53 -1.25
CA ASP A 98 19.38 3.28 -0.29
C ASP A 98 20.52 4.30 -0.43
N SER A 99 20.81 4.77 -1.65
CA SER A 99 21.75 5.89 -1.88
C SER A 99 21.26 7.16 -1.19
N LEU A 100 19.96 7.47 -1.28
CA LEU A 100 19.39 8.64 -0.61
C LEU A 100 19.47 8.51 0.92
N LEU A 101 19.18 7.33 1.47
CA LEU A 101 19.33 7.09 2.90
C LEU A 101 20.79 7.19 3.38
N LYS A 102 21.74 6.86 2.50
CA LYS A 102 23.19 7.08 2.70
C LYS A 102 23.66 8.50 2.35
N GLN A 103 22.73 9.45 2.24
CA GLN A 103 23.00 10.88 2.01
C GLN A 103 23.64 11.20 0.64
N SER A 104 23.35 10.39 -0.38
CA SER A 104 23.84 10.59 -1.75
C SER A 104 22.69 10.75 -2.74
N VAL A 105 22.67 11.90 -3.43
CA VAL A 105 21.68 12.24 -4.47
C VAL A 105 22.08 11.78 -5.88
N VAL A 106 23.29 11.21 -6.06
CA VAL A 106 23.88 10.97 -7.39
C VAL A 106 23.02 10.02 -8.23
N GLU A 107 22.69 8.85 -7.67
CA GLU A 107 21.86 7.83 -8.32
C GLU A 107 20.45 8.35 -8.62
N ALA A 108 19.87 9.11 -7.69
CA ALA A 108 18.53 9.67 -7.85
C ALA A 108 18.47 10.72 -8.96
N LEU A 109 19.50 11.56 -9.09
CA LEU A 109 19.59 12.56 -10.16
C LEU A 109 19.88 11.92 -11.52
N ALA A 110 20.65 10.83 -11.56
CA ALA A 110 20.82 10.03 -12.77
C ALA A 110 19.47 9.47 -13.23
N TRP A 111 18.73 8.85 -12.30
CA TRP A 111 17.37 8.36 -12.57
C TRP A 111 16.42 9.48 -13.04
N CYS A 112 16.47 10.68 -12.46
CA CYS A 112 15.70 11.82 -12.94
C CYS A 112 16.06 12.23 -14.38
N THR A 113 17.33 12.10 -14.75
CA THR A 113 17.81 12.43 -16.10
C THR A 113 17.27 11.42 -17.12
N ASP A 114 17.31 10.13 -16.78
CA ASP A 114 16.81 9.05 -17.62
C ASP A 114 15.30 9.14 -17.84
N ASN A 115 14.55 9.57 -16.81
CA ASN A 115 13.09 9.66 -16.81
C ASN A 115 12.54 11.08 -17.03
N LYS A 116 13.38 12.02 -17.48
CA LYS A 116 13.08 13.46 -17.52
C LYS A 116 11.79 13.84 -18.25
N LYS A 117 11.49 13.17 -19.36
CA LYS A 117 10.28 13.46 -20.16
C LYS A 117 9.01 13.13 -19.39
N GLU A 118 8.98 11.97 -18.74
CA GLU A 118 7.82 11.52 -17.98
C GLU A 118 7.67 12.29 -16.67
N LEU A 119 8.78 12.60 -15.98
CA LEU A 119 8.75 13.43 -14.78
C LEU A 119 8.20 14.85 -15.04
N ARG A 120 8.44 15.41 -16.24
CA ARG A 120 7.85 16.69 -16.64
C ARG A 120 6.35 16.60 -16.86
N LYS A 121 5.86 15.51 -17.47
CA LYS A 121 4.41 15.30 -17.67
C LYS A 121 3.69 15.12 -16.33
N MET A 122 4.35 14.49 -15.36
CA MET A 122 3.84 14.30 -14.00
C MET A 122 4.00 15.54 -13.11
N GLU A 123 4.61 16.62 -13.62
CA GLU A 123 4.96 17.82 -12.86
C GLU A 123 5.71 17.50 -11.54
N SER A 124 6.59 16.50 -11.59
CA SER A 124 7.26 16.00 -10.38
C SER A 124 8.23 17.03 -9.80
N LYS A 125 8.09 17.29 -8.49
CA LYS A 125 9.02 18.11 -7.71
C LYS A 125 10.32 17.40 -7.32
N LEU A 126 10.49 16.11 -7.66
CA LEU A 126 11.60 15.29 -7.18
C LEU A 126 12.97 15.87 -7.56
N GLU A 127 13.19 16.20 -8.83
CA GLU A 127 14.48 16.73 -9.30
C GLU A 127 14.84 18.04 -8.56
N PHE A 128 13.85 18.93 -8.39
CA PHE A 128 14.02 20.17 -7.65
C PHE A 128 14.41 19.91 -6.20
N MET A 129 13.70 19.01 -5.50
CA MET A 129 13.97 18.69 -4.10
C MET A 129 15.35 18.04 -3.89
N LEU A 130 15.80 17.20 -4.82
CA LEU A 130 17.15 16.61 -4.80
C LEU A 130 18.24 17.67 -4.98
N ARG A 131 18.06 18.59 -5.95
CA ARG A 131 18.96 19.73 -6.15
C ARG A 131 18.95 20.66 -4.94
N PHE A 132 17.80 20.85 -4.30
CA PHE A 132 17.71 21.63 -3.08
C PHE A 132 18.48 20.98 -1.93
N GLN A 133 18.40 19.66 -1.77
CA GLN A 133 19.22 18.95 -0.78
C GLN A 133 20.72 19.06 -1.09
N GLN A 134 21.13 18.91 -2.35
CA GLN A 134 22.53 19.11 -2.77
C GLN A 134 23.04 20.51 -2.37
N TYR A 135 22.21 21.53 -2.56
CA TYR A 135 22.51 22.88 -2.13
C TYR A 135 22.65 23.02 -0.60
N ILE A 136 21.74 22.42 0.16
CA ILE A 136 21.79 22.42 1.63
C ILE A 136 23.11 21.81 2.13
N GLU A 137 23.57 20.71 1.55
CA GLU A 137 24.83 20.08 1.94
C GLU A 137 26.06 20.91 1.54
N LEU A 138 26.01 21.64 0.42
CA LEU A 138 27.08 22.59 0.06
C LEU A 138 27.17 23.73 1.10
N VAL A 139 26.04 24.31 1.49
CA VAL A 139 25.98 25.37 2.50
C VAL A 139 26.41 24.85 3.88
N ARG A 140 26.02 23.63 4.24
CA ARG A 140 26.38 23.00 5.52
C ARG A 140 27.88 22.96 5.78
N SER A 141 28.69 22.85 4.73
CA SER A 141 30.16 22.74 4.85
C SER A 141 30.88 24.01 5.32
N GLN A 142 30.24 25.19 5.22
CA GLN A 142 30.77 26.50 5.62
C GLN A 142 32.16 26.91 5.04
N SER A 143 32.68 26.16 4.07
CA SER A 143 33.93 26.49 3.38
C SER A 143 33.68 27.55 2.31
N SER A 144 34.55 28.56 2.22
CA SER A 144 34.43 29.65 1.25
C SER A 144 34.29 29.14 -0.20
N ALA A 145 35.09 28.14 -0.60
CA ALA A 145 35.02 27.54 -1.93
C ALA A 145 33.66 26.85 -2.21
N LYS A 146 33.13 26.11 -1.23
CA LYS A 146 31.84 25.41 -1.36
C LYS A 146 30.65 26.36 -1.31
N LEU A 147 30.77 27.51 -0.64
CA LEU A 147 29.74 28.57 -0.67
C LEU A 147 29.67 29.23 -2.06
N THR A 148 30.82 29.47 -2.71
CA THR A 148 30.83 29.95 -4.10
C THR A 148 30.18 28.94 -5.04
N GLU A 149 30.46 27.64 -4.86
CA GLU A 149 29.81 26.56 -5.60
C GLU A 149 28.30 26.51 -5.34
N ALA A 150 27.87 26.67 -4.08
CA ALA A 150 26.46 26.71 -3.71
C ALA A 150 25.70 27.84 -4.42
N ILE A 151 26.30 29.03 -4.51
CA ILE A 151 25.72 30.18 -5.23
C ILE A 151 25.58 29.87 -6.72
N ALA A 152 26.61 29.30 -7.35
CA ALA A 152 26.55 28.91 -8.75
C ALA A 152 25.49 27.83 -9.00
N HIS A 153 25.41 26.83 -8.10
CA HIS A 153 24.41 25.77 -8.15
C HIS A 153 22.98 26.32 -8.02
N ALA A 154 22.73 27.20 -7.05
CA ALA A 154 21.43 27.82 -6.85
C ALA A 154 20.98 28.61 -8.08
N LYS A 155 21.87 29.44 -8.66
CA LYS A 155 21.58 30.20 -9.88
C LYS A 155 21.19 29.32 -11.06
N LYS A 156 21.86 28.17 -11.20
CA LYS A 156 21.65 27.25 -12.33
C LYS A 156 20.42 26.37 -12.18
N HIS A 157 20.17 25.82 -10.98
CA HIS A 157 19.22 24.73 -10.78
C HIS A 157 18.01 25.08 -9.93
N LEU A 158 18.05 26.14 -9.11
CA LEU A 158 16.99 26.45 -8.15
C LEU A 158 16.24 27.74 -8.50
N ILE A 159 16.96 28.84 -8.78
CA ILE A 159 16.37 30.15 -9.11
C ILE A 159 15.41 30.10 -10.32
N PRO A 160 15.66 29.32 -11.39
CA PRO A 160 14.73 29.22 -12.51
C PRO A 160 13.31 28.76 -12.11
N TYR A 161 13.18 28.04 -10.99
CA TYR A 161 11.91 27.55 -10.47
C TYR A 161 11.21 28.52 -9.51
N ARG A 162 11.64 29.80 -9.44
CA ARG A 162 11.03 30.81 -8.55
C ARG A 162 9.52 30.96 -8.72
N ALA A 163 9.01 30.81 -9.95
CA ALA A 163 7.58 30.87 -10.22
C ALA A 163 6.81 29.64 -9.68
N THR A 164 7.44 28.46 -9.71
CA THR A 164 6.81 27.18 -9.31
C THR A 164 6.97 26.91 -7.80
N PHE A 165 8.13 27.22 -7.23
CA PHE A 165 8.50 26.93 -5.83
C PHE A 165 9.00 28.21 -5.12
N PRO A 166 8.16 29.25 -4.97
CA PRO A 166 8.60 30.54 -4.45
C PRO A 166 9.11 30.47 -3.00
N ARG A 167 8.48 29.63 -2.16
CA ARG A 167 8.85 29.45 -0.76
C ARG A 167 10.22 28.80 -0.62
N GLU A 168 10.46 27.73 -1.36
CA GLU A 168 11.71 26.99 -1.34
C GLU A 168 12.85 27.84 -1.90
N VAL A 169 12.61 28.61 -2.96
CA VAL A 169 13.60 29.54 -3.49
C VAL A 169 13.92 30.67 -2.51
N GLN A 170 12.95 31.17 -1.74
CA GLN A 170 13.24 32.10 -0.64
C GLN A 170 14.10 31.46 0.45
N GLN A 171 13.82 30.21 0.83
CA GLN A 171 14.64 29.45 1.78
C GLN A 171 16.07 29.28 1.27
N VAL A 172 16.26 28.98 -0.02
CA VAL A 172 17.59 28.91 -0.65
C VAL A 172 18.38 30.20 -0.44
N CYS A 173 17.77 31.36 -0.70
CA CYS A 173 18.41 32.66 -0.47
C CYS A 173 18.71 32.91 1.02
N GLY A 174 17.78 32.56 1.91
CA GLY A 174 17.92 32.72 3.36
C GLY A 174 19.01 31.84 3.97
N LEU A 175 19.21 30.63 3.45
CA LEU A 175 20.21 29.68 3.94
C LEU A 175 21.66 30.19 3.81
N LEU A 176 21.97 31.07 2.85
CA LEU A 176 23.30 31.70 2.75
C LEU A 176 23.54 32.71 3.87
N ALA A 177 22.49 33.41 4.31
CA ALA A 177 22.58 34.42 5.35
C ALA A 177 22.57 33.79 6.76
N PHE A 178 21.94 32.62 6.92
CA PHE A 178 21.77 31.93 8.20
C PHE A 178 22.35 30.50 8.16
N PRO A 179 23.67 30.35 8.38
CA PRO A 179 24.33 29.05 8.37
C PRO A 179 23.96 28.16 9.57
N PRO A 180 24.16 26.83 9.48
CA PRO A 180 23.89 25.94 10.59
C PRO A 180 24.87 26.23 11.75
N GLY A 181 24.33 26.48 12.95
CA GLY A 181 25.12 26.76 14.15
C GLY A 181 25.39 28.25 14.45
N GLY A 182 24.75 29.19 13.74
CA GLY A 182 24.80 30.61 14.09
C GLY A 182 24.16 30.90 15.46
N ALA A 183 24.70 31.87 16.20
CA ALA A 183 24.37 32.25 17.58
C ALA A 183 22.92 32.73 17.86
N SER A 184 21.98 32.55 16.93
CA SER A 184 20.59 32.96 17.11
C SER A 184 19.77 31.85 17.76
N ALA A 185 19.11 32.18 18.87
CA ALA A 185 18.30 31.27 19.69
C ALA A 185 17.10 30.64 18.95
N ALA A 186 16.77 31.11 17.75
CA ALA A 186 15.86 30.47 16.82
C ALA A 186 16.60 30.29 15.50
N ALA A 187 17.04 29.08 15.15
CA ALA A 187 17.56 28.81 13.81
C ALA A 187 16.35 28.66 12.86
N PRO A 188 15.96 29.69 12.08
CA PRO A 188 14.71 29.67 11.30
C PRO A 188 14.68 28.55 10.24
N TYR A 189 15.85 28.00 9.92
CA TYR A 189 16.02 26.92 8.94
C TYR A 189 16.57 25.63 9.55
N GLY A 190 16.54 25.46 10.88
CA GLY A 190 17.06 24.26 11.56
C GLY A 190 16.47 22.95 11.02
N ASP A 191 15.18 22.97 10.65
CA ASP A 191 14.50 21.83 10.05
C ASP A 191 15.08 21.40 8.69
N LEU A 192 15.62 22.33 7.90
CA LEU A 192 16.23 22.03 6.61
C LEU A 192 17.54 21.24 6.74
N TYR A 193 18.16 21.27 7.93
CA TYR A 193 19.39 20.54 8.20
C TYR A 193 19.16 19.19 8.89
N LYS A 194 17.92 18.85 9.27
CA LYS A 194 17.62 17.58 9.95
C LYS A 194 17.90 16.37 9.06
N PRO A 195 18.48 15.28 9.60
CA PRO A 195 18.69 14.03 8.87
C PRO A 195 17.39 13.40 8.33
N SER A 196 16.24 13.67 8.97
CA SER A 196 14.93 13.15 8.55
C SER A 196 14.57 13.50 7.10
N ARG A 197 15.10 14.61 6.56
CA ARG A 197 14.89 14.98 5.15
C ARG A 197 15.37 13.94 4.15
N TRP A 198 16.41 13.17 4.49
CA TRP A 198 16.87 12.10 3.60
C TRP A 198 15.86 10.96 3.50
N ALA A 199 15.16 10.65 4.60
CA ALA A 199 14.04 9.72 4.59
C ALA A 199 12.85 10.31 3.79
N ASP A 200 12.55 11.60 3.94
CA ASP A 200 11.50 12.27 3.16
C ASP A 200 11.79 12.24 1.65
N LEU A 201 13.05 12.44 1.25
CA LEU A 201 13.49 12.34 -0.15
C LEU A 201 13.42 10.90 -0.67
N ALA A 202 13.80 9.91 0.13
CA ALA A 202 13.66 8.50 -0.21
C ALA A 202 12.18 8.10 -0.40
N ASN A 203 11.28 8.60 0.45
CA ASN A 203 9.84 8.41 0.34
C ASN A 203 9.25 9.14 -0.89
N LEU A 204 9.70 10.37 -1.15
CA LEU A 204 9.30 11.14 -2.34
C LEU A 204 9.74 10.43 -3.62
N PHE A 205 10.97 9.90 -3.65
CA PHE A 205 11.47 9.09 -4.75
C PHE A 205 10.61 7.84 -4.95
N THR A 206 10.37 7.07 -3.89
CA THR A 206 9.55 5.83 -3.95
C THR A 206 8.14 6.13 -4.46
N THR A 207 7.52 7.21 -3.98
CA THR A 207 6.20 7.66 -4.43
C THR A 207 6.21 8.05 -5.91
N THR A 208 7.21 8.83 -6.34
CA THR A 208 7.35 9.27 -7.73
C THR A 208 7.61 8.08 -8.66
N HIS A 209 8.44 7.13 -8.23
CA HIS A 209 8.73 5.89 -8.94
C HIS A 209 7.47 5.06 -9.14
N ASN A 210 6.69 4.84 -8.07
CA ASN A 210 5.43 4.11 -8.15
C ASN A 210 4.43 4.81 -9.08
N GLN A 211 4.28 6.13 -8.97
CA GLN A 211 3.40 6.90 -9.86
C GLN A 211 3.83 6.80 -11.33
N LEU A 212 5.14 6.87 -11.61
CA LEU A 212 5.69 6.76 -12.97
C LEU A 212 5.31 5.41 -13.61
N LEU A 213 5.34 4.34 -12.82
CA LEU A 213 5.02 2.98 -13.25
C LEU A 213 3.53 2.64 -13.09
N ALA A 214 2.67 3.60 -12.73
CA ALA A 214 1.26 3.40 -12.42
C ALA A 214 1.01 2.30 -11.37
N LEU A 215 1.94 2.16 -10.41
CA LEU A 215 1.85 1.24 -9.31
C LEU A 215 1.08 1.87 -8.14
N PRO A 216 0.26 1.09 -7.41
CA PRO A 216 -0.37 1.57 -6.19
C PRO A 216 0.69 1.92 -5.14
N ALA A 217 0.39 2.93 -4.32
CA ALA A 217 1.28 3.37 -3.24
C ALA A 217 1.42 2.31 -2.14
N VAL A 218 0.35 1.52 -1.92
CA VAL A 218 0.32 0.41 -0.97
C VAL A 218 0.50 -0.90 -1.74
N PRO A 219 1.33 -1.85 -1.24
CA PRO A 219 1.47 -3.17 -1.85
C PRO A 219 0.12 -3.88 -2.00
N LEU A 220 -0.08 -4.57 -3.12
CA LEU A 220 -1.33 -5.28 -3.42
C LEU A 220 -1.64 -6.40 -2.42
N LEU A 221 -0.60 -6.94 -1.75
CA LEU A 221 -0.74 -7.89 -0.66
C LEU A 221 -1.60 -7.34 0.48
N HIS A 222 -1.41 -6.06 0.86
CA HIS A 222 -2.21 -5.44 1.93
C HIS A 222 -3.67 -5.32 1.51
N VAL A 223 -3.94 -4.95 0.26
CA VAL A 223 -5.32 -4.85 -0.26
C VAL A 223 -6.00 -6.21 -0.22
N ALA A 224 -5.31 -7.26 -0.70
CA ALA A 224 -5.82 -8.62 -0.68
C ALA A 224 -6.06 -9.10 0.77
N LEU A 225 -5.10 -8.88 1.67
CA LEU A 225 -5.22 -9.25 3.08
C LEU A 225 -6.38 -8.52 3.76
N SER A 226 -6.45 -7.19 3.65
CA SER A 226 -7.53 -6.41 4.25
C SER A 226 -8.91 -6.79 3.70
N SER A 227 -9.01 -7.11 2.41
CA SER A 227 -10.27 -7.60 1.81
C SER A 227 -10.67 -8.97 2.36
N GLY A 228 -9.72 -9.90 2.50
CA GLY A 228 -9.95 -11.22 3.08
C GLY A 228 -10.34 -11.15 4.56
N LEU A 229 -9.62 -10.31 5.34
CA LEU A 229 -9.95 -10.06 6.75
C LEU A 229 -11.35 -9.45 6.88
N SER A 230 -11.71 -8.48 6.05
CA SER A 230 -13.04 -7.85 6.07
C SER A 230 -14.16 -8.84 5.73
N ALA A 231 -13.90 -9.78 4.81
CA ALA A 231 -14.88 -10.79 4.42
C ALA A 231 -15.15 -11.83 5.52
N LEU A 232 -14.17 -12.07 6.39
CA LEU A 232 -14.25 -13.08 7.45
C LEU A 232 -14.55 -12.49 8.83
N LYS A 233 -14.24 -11.20 9.05
CA LYS A 233 -14.42 -10.52 10.33
C LYS A 233 -15.91 -10.31 10.59
N THR A 234 -16.45 -10.99 11.59
CA THR A 234 -17.84 -10.81 12.03
C THR A 234 -17.89 -10.08 13.38
N PRO A 235 -19.04 -9.50 13.79
CA PRO A 235 -19.18 -8.90 15.12
C PRO A 235 -18.88 -9.87 16.28
N ALA A 236 -18.98 -11.18 16.06
CA ALA A 236 -18.60 -12.19 17.05
C ALA A 236 -17.08 -12.26 17.31
N CYS A 237 -16.25 -11.72 16.42
CA CYS A 237 -14.79 -11.74 16.55
C CYS A 237 -14.23 -10.71 17.58
N HIS A 238 -15.06 -9.76 18.04
CA HIS A 238 -14.66 -8.70 18.99
C HIS A 238 -15.60 -8.59 20.19
N THR A 239 -16.30 -9.67 20.56
CA THR A 239 -16.91 -9.72 21.89
C THR A 239 -15.78 -9.83 22.91
N ASP A 240 -15.39 -8.68 23.47
CA ASP A 240 -14.48 -8.65 24.63
C ASP A 240 -15.07 -9.54 25.74
N PRO A 241 -14.37 -10.59 26.18
CA PRO A 241 -14.76 -11.32 27.39
C PRO A 241 -14.68 -10.45 28.65
N MET A 242 -14.18 -9.22 28.53
CA MET A 242 -13.82 -8.35 29.66
C MET A 242 -14.96 -7.47 30.17
N HIS A 243 -16.14 -7.47 29.53
CA HIS A 243 -17.32 -6.74 30.02
C HIS A 243 -18.47 -7.63 30.54
N SER A 244 -18.30 -8.95 30.62
CA SER A 244 -19.18 -9.82 31.41
C SER A 244 -18.66 -9.97 32.85
N SER A 245 -18.49 -8.85 33.55
CA SER A 245 -18.18 -8.83 34.98
C SER A 245 -19.47 -8.70 35.81
N ASP A 246 -20.39 -9.64 35.65
CA ASP A 246 -21.49 -9.84 36.61
C ASP A 246 -21.87 -11.33 36.64
N SER A 247 -20.91 -12.18 37.03
CA SER A 247 -21.15 -13.49 37.64
C SER A 247 -19.84 -14.04 38.22
N PRO A 248 -19.74 -14.28 39.54
CA PRO A 248 -18.54 -14.85 40.15
C PRO A 248 -18.66 -16.38 40.17
N SER A 249 -17.84 -17.10 39.41
CA SER A 249 -17.27 -18.40 39.83
C SER A 249 -16.44 -19.09 38.73
N ALA A 250 -15.30 -19.65 39.17
CA ALA A 250 -14.47 -20.70 38.56
C ALA A 250 -13.66 -20.32 37.29
N GLN A 251 -12.35 -20.07 37.43
CA GLN A 251 -11.26 -21.07 37.34
C GLN A 251 -11.16 -21.78 35.98
N SER A 252 -10.35 -21.24 35.05
CA SER A 252 -9.14 -21.85 34.44
C SER A 252 -8.67 -21.06 33.20
N THR A 253 -7.36 -20.82 33.10
CA THR A 253 -6.69 -20.08 32.01
C THR A 253 -6.63 -20.84 30.68
N SER A 254 -7.22 -22.04 30.60
CA SER A 254 -7.34 -22.87 29.40
C SER A 254 -8.61 -22.58 28.58
N ASP A 255 -9.59 -21.90 29.14
CA ASP A 255 -10.93 -21.79 28.53
C ASP A 255 -11.15 -20.48 27.74
N ILE A 256 -10.17 -19.58 27.74
CA ILE A 256 -10.21 -18.31 26.99
C ILE A 256 -10.24 -18.56 25.47
N ALA A 257 -9.67 -19.68 25.01
CA ALA A 257 -9.74 -20.10 23.60
C ALA A 257 -11.12 -20.68 23.20
N ALA A 258 -11.91 -21.14 24.16
CA ALA A 258 -13.15 -21.87 23.89
C ALA A 258 -14.35 -20.95 23.56
N ALA A 259 -14.38 -19.73 24.08
CA ALA A 259 -15.49 -18.79 23.83
C ALA A 259 -15.52 -18.24 22.39
N ALA A 260 -14.40 -18.32 21.65
CA ALA A 260 -14.34 -17.96 20.22
C ALA A 260 -14.88 -19.06 19.28
N SER A 261 -15.36 -20.20 19.82
CA SER A 261 -15.59 -21.44 19.05
C SER A 261 -17.04 -21.80 18.75
N THR A 262 -18.02 -20.91 18.97
CA THR A 262 -19.45 -21.24 18.78
C THR A 262 -20.07 -20.69 17.49
N LEU A 263 -19.33 -20.80 16.39
CA LEU A 263 -19.91 -21.05 15.07
C LEU A 263 -19.33 -22.38 14.63
N GLY A 264 -20.16 -23.42 14.59
CA GLY A 264 -19.73 -24.79 14.33
C GLY A 264 -18.71 -24.87 13.19
N HIS A 265 -17.63 -25.62 13.45
CA HIS A 265 -16.42 -25.86 12.64
C HIS A 265 -15.24 -24.90 12.87
N GLY A 266 -14.39 -25.22 13.84
CA GLY A 266 -12.99 -24.78 13.87
C GLY A 266 -12.70 -23.44 14.56
N VAL A 267 -11.45 -23.30 15.00
CA VAL A 267 -10.89 -22.05 15.55
C VAL A 267 -11.09 -20.93 14.52
N CYS A 268 -11.76 -19.85 14.89
CA CYS A 268 -11.94 -18.70 14.00
C CYS A 268 -10.57 -18.14 13.59
N PRO A 269 -10.21 -18.13 12.29
CA PRO A 269 -8.89 -17.69 11.86
C PRO A 269 -8.65 -16.20 12.18
N ILE A 270 -9.70 -15.37 12.18
CA ILE A 270 -9.62 -13.93 12.50
C ILE A 270 -9.41 -13.68 13.99
N CYS A 271 -9.80 -14.61 14.86
CA CYS A 271 -9.59 -14.48 16.31
C CYS A 271 -8.20 -14.96 16.75
N SER A 272 -7.36 -15.44 15.83
CA SER A 272 -5.94 -15.67 16.11
C SER A 272 -5.25 -14.37 16.53
N THR A 273 -4.25 -14.47 17.40
CA THR A 273 -3.55 -13.31 17.96
C THR A 273 -3.01 -12.37 16.88
N GLU A 274 -2.47 -12.93 15.80
CA GLU A 274 -1.82 -12.24 14.70
C GLU A 274 -2.84 -11.56 13.79
N LEU A 275 -3.93 -12.25 13.45
CA LEU A 275 -4.93 -11.71 12.53
C LEU A 275 -5.95 -10.81 13.23
N ASN A 276 -6.19 -10.98 14.54
CA ASN A 276 -7.11 -10.13 15.29
C ASN A 276 -6.61 -8.69 15.35
N GLU A 277 -5.32 -8.50 15.60
CA GLU A 277 -4.69 -7.17 15.61
C GLU A 277 -4.76 -6.52 14.22
N LEU A 278 -4.41 -7.27 13.17
CA LEU A 278 -4.48 -6.79 11.78
C LEU A 278 -5.92 -6.47 11.34
N ALA A 279 -6.90 -7.23 11.84
CA ALA A 279 -8.31 -7.05 11.51
C ALA A 279 -8.98 -5.93 12.33
N ARG A 280 -8.33 -5.35 13.36
CA ARG A 280 -8.97 -4.38 14.27
C ARG A 280 -9.64 -3.22 13.52
N ASN A 281 -8.95 -2.66 12.53
CA ASN A 281 -9.40 -1.47 11.79
C ASN A 281 -10.14 -1.78 10.48
N VAL A 282 -10.31 -3.07 10.12
CA VAL A 282 -11.06 -3.44 8.90
C VAL A 282 -12.58 -3.52 9.20
N PRO A 283 -13.45 -3.21 8.23
CA PRO A 283 -14.90 -3.29 8.43
C PRO A 283 -15.36 -4.73 8.73
N TYR A 284 -16.53 -4.84 9.36
CA TYR A 284 -17.19 -6.13 9.57
C TYR A 284 -17.85 -6.62 8.28
N ALA A 285 -17.81 -7.92 8.05
CA ALA A 285 -18.64 -8.59 7.08
C ALA A 285 -20.12 -8.35 7.42
N HIS A 286 -20.88 -7.85 6.45
CA HIS A 286 -22.32 -7.66 6.59
C HIS A 286 -23.12 -8.96 6.47
N HIS A 287 -22.46 -10.06 6.08
CA HIS A 287 -23.09 -11.36 5.89
C HIS A 287 -22.21 -12.48 6.47
N THR A 288 -22.82 -13.35 7.26
CA THR A 288 -22.20 -14.60 7.75
C THR A 288 -22.31 -15.74 6.75
N GLN A 289 -23.07 -15.55 5.66
CA GLN A 289 -23.26 -16.51 4.58
C GLN A 289 -23.08 -15.80 3.24
N SER A 290 -22.57 -16.50 2.22
CA SER A 290 -22.38 -15.97 0.85
C SER A 290 -23.70 -15.76 0.07
N HIS A 291 -24.82 -15.65 0.78
CA HIS A 291 -26.15 -15.41 0.24
C HIS A 291 -26.66 -14.07 0.77
N VAL A 292 -26.87 -13.12 -0.13
CA VAL A 292 -27.52 -11.85 0.22
C VAL A 292 -29.03 -12.04 0.15
N GLU A 293 -29.70 -11.86 1.28
CA GLU A 293 -31.16 -11.95 1.36
C GLU A 293 -31.83 -10.87 0.47
N HIS A 294 -32.90 -11.25 -0.23
CA HIS A 294 -33.65 -10.32 -1.07
C HIS A 294 -34.48 -9.34 -0.20
N ASP A 295 -34.67 -8.11 -0.70
CA ASP A 295 -35.45 -7.03 -0.04
C ASP A 295 -34.96 -6.68 1.37
N LEU A 296 -33.69 -6.24 1.47
CA LEU A 296 -33.05 -5.82 2.71
C LEU A 296 -33.74 -4.60 3.34
N ARG A 297 -33.93 -4.66 4.66
CA ARG A 297 -34.54 -3.62 5.50
C ARG A 297 -33.56 -3.22 6.61
N LEU A 298 -33.29 -1.92 6.69
CA LEU A 298 -32.49 -1.28 7.73
C LEU A 298 -33.39 -0.88 8.90
N LEU A 299 -33.05 -1.38 10.09
CA LEU A 299 -33.68 -1.01 11.36
C LEU A 299 -33.10 0.33 11.86
N PRO A 300 -33.85 1.07 12.71
CA PRO A 300 -33.39 2.35 13.28
C PRO A 300 -32.06 2.28 14.05
N ASN A 301 -31.70 1.12 14.58
CA ASN A 301 -30.45 0.88 15.30
C ASN A 301 -29.26 0.50 14.38
N GLY A 302 -29.45 0.53 13.06
CA GLY A 302 -28.39 0.26 12.09
C GLY A 302 -28.23 -1.21 11.68
N SER A 303 -29.02 -2.13 12.24
CA SER A 303 -29.02 -3.55 11.84
C SER A 303 -29.77 -3.73 10.49
N VAL A 304 -29.30 -4.63 9.62
CA VAL A 304 -29.93 -4.91 8.31
C VAL A 304 -30.29 -6.38 8.20
N TYR A 305 -31.52 -6.67 7.79
CA TYR A 305 -32.03 -8.04 7.60
C TYR A 305 -32.92 -8.13 6.36
N GLY A 306 -33.08 -9.31 5.76
CA GLY A 306 -34.08 -9.53 4.73
C GLY A 306 -35.50 -9.48 5.30
N ARG A 307 -36.42 -8.90 4.52
CA ARG A 307 -37.83 -8.76 4.93
C ARG A 307 -38.47 -10.07 5.37
N ASN A 308 -38.28 -11.14 4.60
CA ASN A 308 -38.88 -12.45 4.88
C ASN A 308 -38.42 -13.02 6.23
N ARG A 309 -37.14 -12.81 6.58
CA ARG A 309 -36.58 -13.27 7.86
C ARG A 309 -37.17 -12.53 9.05
N LEU A 310 -37.38 -11.20 8.93
CA LEU A 310 -38.07 -10.40 9.94
C LEU A 310 -39.53 -10.85 10.12
N GLU A 311 -40.24 -11.15 9.03
CA GLU A 311 -41.63 -11.62 9.07
C GLU A 311 -41.76 -13.01 9.70
N ILE A 312 -40.88 -13.96 9.35
CA ILE A 312 -40.84 -15.29 9.97
C ILE A 312 -40.57 -15.16 11.47
N GLN A 313 -39.65 -14.28 11.87
CA GLN A 313 -39.30 -14.09 13.27
C GLN A 313 -40.42 -13.39 14.05
N ALA A 314 -41.11 -12.41 13.46
CA ALA A 314 -42.27 -11.77 14.07
C ALA A 314 -43.37 -12.79 14.36
N ARG A 315 -43.69 -13.67 13.38
CA ARG A 315 -44.64 -14.77 13.55
C ARG A 315 -44.23 -15.75 14.65
N LYS A 316 -42.95 -16.14 14.70
CA LYS A 316 -42.44 -17.06 15.73
C LYS A 316 -42.50 -16.48 17.14
N ASN A 317 -42.40 -15.17 17.30
CA ASN A 317 -42.46 -14.49 18.60
C ASN A 317 -43.86 -13.96 18.95
N ASN A 318 -44.90 -14.33 18.19
CA ASN A 318 -46.27 -13.82 18.34
C ASN A 318 -46.36 -12.29 18.37
N LEU A 319 -45.50 -11.60 17.60
CA LEU A 319 -45.53 -10.16 17.48
C LEU A 319 -46.65 -9.74 16.50
N PRO A 320 -47.31 -8.60 16.75
CA PRO A 320 -48.31 -8.07 15.84
C PRO A 320 -47.68 -7.70 14.48
N SER A 321 -48.47 -7.76 13.40
CA SER A 321 -48.00 -7.64 12.01
C SER A 321 -47.34 -6.29 11.67
N ASP A 322 -47.47 -5.31 12.54
CA ASP A 322 -46.90 -3.96 12.46
C ASP A 322 -45.52 -3.84 13.13
N GLN A 323 -45.02 -4.91 13.77
CA GLN A 323 -43.77 -4.89 14.55
C GLN A 323 -42.79 -5.98 14.11
N VAL A 324 -41.50 -5.63 14.14
CA VAL A 324 -40.38 -6.54 13.90
C VAL A 324 -39.40 -6.48 15.05
N LYS A 325 -38.74 -7.60 15.33
CA LYS A 325 -37.75 -7.72 16.41
C LYS A 325 -36.33 -7.82 15.83
N ASP A 326 -35.40 -7.03 16.35
CA ASP A 326 -33.99 -7.17 16.03
C ASP A 326 -33.47 -8.52 16.59
N LEU A 327 -32.86 -9.31 15.72
CA LEU A 327 -32.25 -10.60 16.06
C LEU A 327 -30.99 -10.48 16.92
N ARG A 328 -30.34 -9.32 16.92
CA ARG A 328 -29.08 -9.07 17.64
C ARG A 328 -29.31 -8.42 18.99
N THR A 329 -30.12 -7.36 19.06
CA THR A 329 -30.37 -6.62 20.32
C THR A 329 -31.65 -7.05 21.02
N GLY A 330 -32.59 -7.68 20.31
CA GLY A 330 -33.89 -8.05 20.85
C GLY A 330 -34.92 -6.91 20.88
N ASP A 331 -34.56 -5.71 20.43
CA ASP A 331 -35.43 -4.53 20.40
C ASP A 331 -36.56 -4.69 19.38
N ILE A 332 -37.70 -4.06 19.64
CA ILE A 332 -38.88 -4.12 18.78
C ILE A 332 -39.05 -2.78 18.07
N PHE A 333 -39.21 -2.81 16.74
CA PHE A 333 -39.39 -1.62 15.91
C PHE A 333 -40.65 -1.74 15.04
N PRO A 334 -41.35 -0.62 14.78
CA PRO A 334 -42.48 -0.62 13.86
C PRO A 334 -42.00 -0.81 12.41
N VAL A 335 -42.76 -1.57 11.62
CA VAL A 335 -42.45 -1.88 10.21
C VAL A 335 -42.30 -0.61 9.36
N GLU A 336 -43.03 0.45 9.68
CA GLU A 336 -42.97 1.75 9.00
C GLU A 336 -41.61 2.45 9.16
N SER A 337 -40.89 2.16 10.25
CA SER A 337 -39.56 2.75 10.51
C SER A 337 -38.43 2.10 9.71
N LEU A 338 -38.73 0.99 9.01
CA LEU A 338 -37.75 0.23 8.25
C LEU A 338 -37.43 0.90 6.90
N LYS A 339 -36.16 1.21 6.66
CA LYS A 339 -35.71 1.74 5.36
C LYS A 339 -35.30 0.59 4.43
N LYS A 340 -35.75 0.64 3.18
CA LYS A 340 -35.29 -0.32 2.16
C LYS A 340 -33.84 0.01 1.77
N VAL A 341 -32.99 -1.01 1.77
CA VAL A 341 -31.57 -0.90 1.40
C VAL A 341 -31.37 -1.56 0.04
N TYR A 342 -30.65 -0.88 -0.84
CA TYR A 342 -30.21 -1.42 -2.11
C TYR A 342 -28.72 -1.69 -2.05
N ILE A 343 -28.30 -2.81 -2.65
CA ILE A 343 -26.89 -3.13 -2.85
C ILE A 343 -26.48 -2.37 -4.11
N THR A 344 -25.58 -1.40 -3.97
CA THR A 344 -24.95 -0.67 -5.08
C THR A 344 -23.56 -1.19 -5.34
#